data_AF-W2JL83-F1
#
_entry.id   AF-W2JL83-F1
#
_cell.length_a   1.000
_cell.length_b   1.000
_cell.length_c   1.000
_cell.angle_alpha   90.00
_cell.angle_beta   90.00
_cell.angle_gamma   90.00
#
_symmetry.space_group_name_H-M   'P 1'
#
loop_
_entity.id
_entity.type
_entity.pdbx_description
1 polymer ?
#
loop_
_entity_poly.entity_id
_entity_poly.type
_entity_poly.pdbx_seq_one_letter_code
_entity_poly.pdbx_strand_id
1 'polypeptide(L)'
;MQIITGPIADWNARREGAEVCSEARHAAAQDGLIKLTIEYGDVVILTRLVDHFKTIKPNDLNTVIKAVSERATDLNPNDEKFAVLASIVEPRLEWLNQQLDKLDKPFSWEMPDAIFVDNARVQAFLRGPEIVMTTRGLVYFRDLQHAQRWTRHTQENASFELAAEGSGHDAFVTITKTRHLYEKQQAHVTKLKEEKELLLTNRFKDLADNRGKKRHREEDEVQDGDATME
;
A
#
# COMPACT_ATOMS: atom_id res chain seq x y z
N MET A 1 8.78 45.40 -30.13
CA MET A 1 8.21 44.72 -28.95
C MET A 1 7.83 43.31 -29.39
N GLN A 2 8.74 42.34 -29.25
CA GLN A 2 8.50 40.93 -29.60
C GLN A 2 8.35 40.14 -28.30
N ILE A 3 7.17 39.54 -28.11
CA ILE A 3 6.89 38.64 -27.00
C ILE A 3 7.42 37.26 -27.40
N ILE A 4 8.42 36.76 -26.67
CA ILE A 4 8.99 35.42 -26.87
C ILE A 4 8.02 34.41 -26.25
N THR A 5 7.20 33.77 -27.08
CA THR A 5 6.42 32.59 -26.70
C THR A 5 7.26 31.35 -26.92
N GLY A 6 7.95 30.89 -25.86
CA GLY A 6 8.61 29.58 -25.85
C GLY A 6 7.61 28.43 -25.63
N PRO A 7 7.88 27.22 -26.13
CA PRO A 7 6.95 26.10 -26.07
C PRO A 7 6.84 25.57 -24.63
N ILE A 8 5.62 25.54 -24.10
CA ILE A 8 5.26 25.07 -22.74
C ILE A 8 5.74 23.63 -22.45
N ALA A 9 5.96 22.80 -23.49
CA ALA A 9 6.43 21.42 -23.36
C ALA A 9 7.87 21.30 -22.82
N ASP A 10 8.76 22.25 -23.12
CA ASP A 10 10.17 22.20 -22.71
C ASP A 10 10.34 22.51 -21.20
N TRP A 11 9.41 23.28 -20.63
CA TRP A 11 9.40 23.62 -19.21
C TRP A 11 8.92 22.46 -18.33
N ASN A 12 7.93 21.68 -18.78
CA ASN A 12 7.45 20.51 -18.04
C ASN A 12 8.48 19.38 -18.04
N ALA A 13 9.13 19.10 -19.18
CA ALA A 13 10.19 18.08 -19.25
C ALA A 13 11.41 18.43 -18.38
N ARG A 14 11.79 19.71 -18.30
CA ARG A 14 12.84 20.18 -17.38
C ARG A 14 12.42 20.10 -15.91
N ARG A 15 11.14 20.35 -15.60
CA ARG A 15 10.60 20.27 -14.24
C ARG A 15 10.52 18.83 -13.76
N GLU A 16 10.00 17.92 -14.59
CA GLU A 16 9.97 16.47 -14.31
C GLU A 16 11.39 15.89 -14.20
N GLY A 17 12.31 16.28 -15.08
CA GLY A 17 13.71 15.88 -14.99
C GLY A 17 14.43 16.41 -13.74
N ALA A 18 14.09 17.63 -13.30
CA ALA A 18 14.64 18.22 -12.08
C ALA A 18 14.06 17.56 -10.81
N GLU A 19 12.76 17.23 -10.80
CA GLU A 19 12.10 16.49 -9.71
C GLU A 19 12.69 15.09 -9.57
N VAL A 20 12.83 14.33 -10.66
CA VAL A 20 13.45 13.00 -10.66
C VAL A 20 14.91 13.05 -10.19
N CYS A 21 15.70 14.04 -10.62
CA CYS A 21 17.07 14.23 -10.12
C CYS A 21 17.11 14.62 -8.64
N SER A 22 16.11 15.34 -8.14
CA SER A 22 16.04 15.74 -6.72
C SER A 22 15.66 14.55 -5.82
N GLU A 23 14.70 13.72 -6.23
CA GLU A 23 14.30 12.51 -5.52
C GLU A 23 15.43 11.49 -5.48
N ALA A 24 16.15 11.30 -6.59
CA ALA A 24 17.30 10.39 -6.66
C ALA A 24 18.45 10.82 -5.72
N ARG A 25 18.71 12.14 -5.61
CA ARG A 25 19.72 12.67 -4.68
C ARG A 25 19.28 12.50 -3.22
N HIS A 26 17.99 12.67 -2.94
CA HIS A 26 17.45 12.49 -1.59
C HIS A 26 17.52 11.03 -1.14
N ALA A 27 17.15 10.09 -2.01
CA ALA A 27 17.26 8.66 -1.74
C ALA A 27 18.71 8.19 -1.51
N ALA A 28 19.65 8.68 -2.32
CA ALA A 28 21.07 8.37 -2.16
C ALA A 28 21.66 8.95 -0.85
N ALA A 29 21.25 10.16 -0.47
CA ALA A 29 21.66 10.76 0.80
C ALA A 29 21.09 9.99 2.01
N GLN A 30 19.83 9.53 1.92
CA GLN A 30 19.21 8.70 2.96
C GLN A 30 19.90 7.35 3.10
N ASP A 31 20.20 6.65 1.99
CA ASP A 31 20.93 5.37 2.04
C ASP A 31 22.33 5.53 2.65
N GLY A 32 23.04 6.61 2.30
CA GLY A 32 24.34 6.94 2.89
C GLY A 32 24.28 7.21 4.40
N LEU A 33 23.24 7.90 4.87
CA LEU A 33 23.02 8.14 6.30
C LEU A 33 22.68 6.85 7.05
N ILE A 34 21.81 6.00 6.47
CA ILE A 34 21.49 4.68 7.03
C ILE A 34 22.76 3.83 7.16
N LYS A 35 23.61 3.81 6.12
CA LYS A 35 24.90 3.13 6.14
C LYS A 35 25.77 3.56 7.31
N LEU A 36 26.08 4.85 7.39
CA LEU A 36 27.00 5.38 8.39
C LEU A 36 26.47 5.17 9.82
N THR A 37 25.15 5.26 9.99
CA THR A 37 24.52 5.08 11.29
C THR A 37 24.54 3.62 11.74
N ILE A 38 24.36 2.66 10.82
CA ILE A 38 24.45 1.22 11.15
C ILE A 38 25.90 0.81 11.44
N GLU A 39 26.86 1.28 10.63
CA GLU A 39 28.28 0.90 10.77
C GLU A 39 28.96 1.56 11.98
N TYR A 40 28.65 2.83 12.27
CA TYR A 40 29.38 3.65 13.24
C TYR A 40 28.52 4.28 14.34
N GLY A 41 27.19 4.25 14.21
CA GLY A 41 26.29 4.84 15.18
C GLY A 41 26.26 4.06 16.49
N ASP A 42 26.14 4.79 17.60
CA ASP A 42 25.76 4.20 18.88
C ASP A 42 24.24 3.92 18.93
N VAL A 43 23.80 3.27 20.00
CA VAL A 43 22.38 2.92 20.19
C VAL A 43 21.50 4.19 20.19
N VAL A 44 21.98 5.30 20.77
CA VAL A 44 21.21 6.55 20.90
C VAL A 44 20.94 7.20 19.53
N ILE A 45 21.95 7.24 18.66
CA ILE A 45 21.81 7.76 17.30
C ILE A 45 20.86 6.87 16.49
N LEU A 46 20.98 5.54 16.63
CA LEU A 46 20.07 4.59 16.01
C LEU A 46 18.62 4.77 16.48
N THR A 47 18.39 4.97 17.79
CA THR A 47 17.05 5.21 18.33
C THR A 47 16.44 6.47 17.72
N ARG A 48 17.20 7.58 17.64
CA ARG A 48 16.69 8.82 17.02
C ARG A 48 16.35 8.66 15.55
N LEU A 49 17.16 7.89 14.81
CA LEU A 49 16.91 7.59 13.41
C LEU A 49 15.62 6.76 13.25
N VAL A 50 15.45 5.73 14.07
CA VAL A 50 14.26 4.89 14.11
C VAL A 50 13.01 5.69 14.47
N ASP A 51 13.10 6.55 15.49
CA ASP A 51 11.99 7.42 15.89
C ASP A 51 11.58 8.36 14.76
N HIS A 52 12.55 8.90 14.03
CA HIS A 52 12.26 9.67 12.82
C HIS A 52 11.52 8.82 11.78
N PHE A 53 11.99 7.61 11.48
CA PHE A 53 11.32 6.73 10.54
C PHE A 53 9.89 6.38 10.97
N LYS A 54 9.63 6.18 12.27
CA LYS A 54 8.28 5.96 12.82
C LYS A 54 7.33 7.14 12.58
N THR A 55 7.85 8.35 12.35
CA THR A 55 7.03 9.53 11.97
C THR A 55 6.72 9.62 10.48
N ILE A 56 7.40 8.85 9.62
CA ILE A 56 7.19 8.85 8.17
C ILE A 56 5.95 8.01 7.83
N LYS A 57 5.33 8.30 6.67
CA LYS A 57 4.21 7.50 6.16
C LYS A 57 4.63 6.03 6.05
N PRO A 58 3.80 5.08 6.53
CA PRO A 58 4.15 3.66 6.49
C PRO A 58 4.42 3.11 5.09
N ASN A 59 3.93 3.75 4.02
CA ASN A 59 4.25 3.38 2.64
C ASN A 59 5.73 3.54 2.29
N ASP A 60 6.36 4.58 2.82
CA ASP A 60 7.74 4.91 2.49
C ASP A 60 8.73 4.12 3.36
N LEU A 61 8.23 3.48 4.43
CA LEU A 61 9.02 2.62 5.31
C LEU A 61 9.56 1.37 4.62
N ASN A 62 8.91 0.86 3.56
CA ASN A 62 9.36 -0.37 2.91
C ASN A 62 10.77 -0.22 2.31
N THR A 63 11.05 0.93 1.69
CA THR A 63 12.38 1.26 1.15
C THR A 63 13.44 1.31 2.26
N VAL A 64 13.09 1.91 3.40
CA VAL A 64 13.97 2.00 4.57
C VAL A 64 14.23 0.61 5.16
N ILE A 65 13.18 -0.20 5.34
CA ILE A 65 13.30 -1.56 5.88
C ILE A 65 14.16 -2.42 4.97
N LYS A 66 14.03 -2.31 3.64
CA LYS A 66 14.89 -3.02 2.70
C LYS A 66 16.35 -2.62 2.86
N ALA A 67 16.67 -1.33 2.85
CA ALA A 67 18.03 -0.83 3.03
C ALA A 67 18.64 -1.23 4.40
N VAL A 68 17.84 -1.19 5.47
CA VAL A 68 18.25 -1.66 6.79
C VAL A 68 18.49 -3.16 6.79
N SER A 69 17.61 -3.96 6.16
CA SER A 69 17.72 -5.42 6.14
C SER A 69 18.97 -5.92 5.40
N GLU A 70 19.33 -5.27 4.29
CA GLU A 70 20.54 -5.59 3.52
C GLU A 70 21.83 -5.29 4.29
N ARG A 71 21.78 -4.33 5.22
CA ARG A 71 22.94 -3.90 6.02
C ARG A 71 23.00 -4.56 7.40
N ALA A 72 21.85 -5.00 7.92
CA ALA A 72 21.72 -5.66 9.21
C ALA A 72 22.02 -7.17 9.15
N THR A 73 22.40 -7.71 7.99
CA THR A 73 22.81 -9.13 7.83
C THR A 73 23.99 -9.50 8.73
N ASP A 74 24.88 -8.54 8.97
CA ASP A 74 26.14 -8.79 9.68
C ASP A 74 26.03 -8.51 11.19
N LEU A 75 24.92 -7.91 11.63
CA LEU A 75 24.67 -7.61 13.04
C LEU A 75 24.33 -8.88 13.83
N ASN A 76 24.59 -8.90 15.14
CA ASN A 76 24.16 -9.98 16.02
C ASN A 76 22.66 -9.79 16.36
N PRO A 77 21.79 -10.81 16.21
CA PRO A 77 20.38 -10.72 16.60
C PRO A 77 20.15 -10.37 18.07
N ASN A 78 21.11 -10.68 18.94
CA ASN A 78 21.08 -10.36 20.37
C ASN A 78 21.64 -8.96 20.68
N ASP A 79 22.06 -8.18 19.67
CA ASP A 79 22.55 -6.82 19.84
C ASP A 79 21.38 -5.84 20.03
N GLU A 80 21.53 -4.93 20.99
CA GLU A 80 20.59 -3.84 21.23
C GLU A 80 20.37 -2.98 19.96
N LYS A 81 21.43 -2.79 19.15
CA LYS A 81 21.32 -2.10 17.86
C LYS A 81 20.38 -2.82 16.90
N PHE A 82 20.42 -4.14 16.87
CA PHE A 82 19.53 -4.94 16.03
C PHE A 82 18.08 -4.82 16.50
N ALA A 83 17.85 -4.87 17.82
CA ALA A 83 16.51 -4.68 18.39
C ALA A 83 15.92 -3.30 18.07
N VAL A 84 16.73 -2.24 18.13
CA VAL A 84 16.31 -0.87 17.78
C VAL A 84 15.89 -0.79 16.31
N LEU A 85 16.72 -1.30 15.39
CA LEU A 85 16.43 -1.32 13.94
C LEU A 85 15.19 -2.13 13.60
N ALA A 86 15.02 -3.27 14.25
CA ALA A 86 13.87 -4.15 14.05
C ALA A 86 12.54 -3.51 14.45
N SER A 87 12.54 -2.55 15.39
CA SER A 87 11.32 -1.85 15.81
C SER A 87 10.67 -1.00 14.71
N ILE A 88 11.35 -0.73 13.58
CA ILE A 88 10.76 -0.09 12.39
C ILE A 88 9.75 -1.03 11.70
N VAL A 89 9.90 -2.34 11.85
CA VAL A 89 9.02 -3.34 11.22
C VAL A 89 7.62 -3.32 11.82
N GLU A 90 7.47 -3.00 13.11
CA GLU A 90 6.20 -2.98 13.82
C GLU A 90 5.13 -2.06 13.18
N PRO A 91 5.38 -0.74 12.98
CA PRO A 91 4.40 0.14 12.34
C PRO A 91 4.09 -0.28 10.89
N ARG A 92 5.05 -0.90 10.19
CA ARG A 92 4.81 -1.41 8.84
C ARG A 92 3.89 -2.63 8.85
N LEU A 93 4.10 -3.58 9.78
CA LEU A 93 3.22 -4.73 9.95
C LEU A 93 1.80 -4.32 10.35
N GLU A 94 1.67 -3.34 11.25
CA GLU A 94 0.37 -2.80 11.63
C GLU A 94 -0.35 -2.18 10.41
N TRP A 95 0.36 -1.37 9.63
CA TRP A 95 -0.20 -0.81 8.39
C TRP A 95 -0.59 -1.89 7.38
N LEU A 96 0.23 -2.93 7.19
CA LEU A 96 -0.06 -4.05 6.29
C LEU A 96 -1.33 -4.79 6.72
N ASN A 97 -1.51 -5.05 8.01
CA ASN A 97 -2.73 -5.65 8.53
C ASN A 97 -3.96 -4.77 8.23
N GLN A 98 -3.88 -3.47 8.48
CA GLN A 98 -4.98 -2.54 8.18
C GLN A 98 -5.33 -2.47 6.68
N GLN A 99 -4.34 -2.62 5.79
CA GLN A 99 -4.60 -2.69 4.34
C GLN A 99 -5.26 -4.02 3.96
N LEU A 100 -4.77 -5.14 4.51
CA LEU A 100 -5.31 -6.45 4.24
C LEU A 100 -6.76 -6.57 4.74
N ASP A 101 -7.08 -6.07 5.93
CA ASP A 101 -8.46 -6.07 6.46
C ASP A 101 -9.43 -5.29 5.57
N LYS A 102 -8.94 -4.25 4.88
CA LYS A 102 -9.75 -3.44 3.96
C LYS A 102 -9.91 -4.09 2.59
N LEU A 103 -8.85 -4.73 2.08
CA LEU A 103 -8.75 -5.16 0.69
C LEU A 103 -8.98 -6.66 0.47
N ASP A 104 -8.68 -7.50 1.46
CA ASP A 104 -8.81 -8.96 1.40
C ASP A 104 -10.25 -9.39 1.68
N LYS A 105 -11.16 -8.88 0.84
CA LYS A 105 -12.59 -9.19 0.89
C LYS A 105 -12.95 -10.21 -0.18
N PRO A 106 -13.97 -11.05 0.05
CA PRO A 106 -14.48 -11.92 -1.01
C PRO A 106 -15.02 -11.09 -2.17
N PHE A 107 -15.02 -11.70 -3.36
CA PHE A 107 -15.54 -11.05 -4.55
C PHE A 107 -17.02 -10.63 -4.38
N SER A 108 -17.33 -9.41 -4.81
CA SER A 108 -18.68 -8.88 -4.93
C SER A 108 -18.85 -8.18 -6.28
N TRP A 109 -20.06 -8.24 -6.83
CA TRP A 109 -20.46 -7.46 -8.00
C TRP A 109 -20.73 -5.98 -7.68
N GLU A 110 -20.80 -5.63 -6.40
CA GLU A 110 -20.98 -4.26 -5.93
C GLU A 110 -19.65 -3.51 -6.03
N MET A 111 -19.67 -2.36 -6.69
CA MET A 111 -18.55 -1.42 -6.74
C MET A 111 -18.92 -0.16 -5.96
N PRO A 112 -18.83 -0.15 -4.61
CA PRO A 112 -19.38 0.92 -3.78
C PRO A 112 -18.78 2.30 -4.07
N ASP A 113 -17.51 2.31 -4.44
CA ASP A 113 -16.76 3.53 -4.76
C ASP A 113 -16.85 3.93 -6.24
N ALA A 114 -17.65 3.22 -7.05
CA ALA A 114 -17.82 3.52 -8.47
C ALA A 114 -18.38 4.94 -8.67
N ILE A 115 -17.77 5.65 -9.63
CA ILE A 115 -18.18 6.99 -10.04
C ILE A 115 -18.59 6.94 -11.51
N PHE A 116 -19.77 7.47 -11.81
CA PHE A 116 -20.26 7.63 -13.18
C PHE A 116 -20.93 9.00 -13.31
N VAL A 117 -20.14 10.00 -13.74
CA VAL A 117 -20.52 11.43 -13.70
C VAL A 117 -21.77 11.72 -14.52
N ASP A 118 -21.93 11.05 -15.65
CA ASP A 118 -22.97 11.39 -16.63
C ASP A 118 -24.37 10.88 -16.26
N ASN A 119 -24.48 9.86 -15.40
CA ASN A 119 -25.75 9.22 -15.12
C ASN A 119 -25.79 8.56 -13.73
N ALA A 120 -26.55 9.17 -12.83
CA ALA A 120 -26.73 8.69 -11.46
C ALA A 120 -27.37 7.28 -11.37
N ARG A 121 -28.21 6.89 -12.34
CA ARG A 121 -28.79 5.54 -12.37
C ARG A 121 -27.78 4.48 -12.78
N VAL A 122 -26.90 4.82 -13.74
CA VAL A 122 -25.75 3.96 -14.07
C VAL A 122 -24.83 3.82 -12.86
N GLN A 123 -24.54 4.92 -12.16
CA GLN A 123 -23.76 4.87 -10.93
C GLN A 123 -24.40 3.99 -9.85
N ALA A 124 -25.72 4.13 -9.64
CA ALA A 124 -26.45 3.30 -8.69
C ALA A 124 -26.40 1.81 -9.08
N PHE A 125 -26.56 1.50 -10.37
CA PHE A 125 -26.39 0.13 -10.88
C PHE A 125 -24.97 -0.39 -10.62
N LEU A 126 -23.92 0.39 -10.86
CA LEU A 126 -22.54 -0.02 -10.61
C LEU A 126 -22.30 -0.36 -9.13
N ARG A 127 -22.95 0.38 -8.23
CA ARG A 127 -22.89 0.15 -6.77
C ARG A 127 -23.80 -0.99 -6.29
N GLY A 128 -24.80 -1.37 -7.08
CA GLY A 128 -25.73 -2.46 -6.76
C GLY A 128 -25.19 -3.85 -7.06
N PRO A 129 -25.96 -4.92 -6.78
CA PRO A 129 -25.55 -6.30 -7.03
C PRO A 129 -25.79 -6.76 -8.49
N GLU A 130 -26.54 -5.98 -9.30
CA GLU A 130 -26.91 -6.40 -10.65
C GLU A 130 -25.69 -6.44 -11.58
N ILE A 131 -25.62 -7.44 -12.45
CA ILE A 131 -24.44 -7.69 -13.29
C ILE A 131 -24.54 -6.95 -14.64
N VAL A 132 -25.76 -6.84 -15.17
CA VAL A 132 -26.03 -6.29 -16.50
C VAL A 132 -27.16 -5.26 -16.41
N MET A 133 -27.02 -4.15 -17.11
CA MET A 133 -28.06 -3.14 -17.30
C MET A 133 -28.07 -2.65 -18.75
N THR A 134 -29.25 -2.27 -19.25
CA THR A 134 -29.36 -1.56 -20.52
C THR A 134 -29.74 -0.10 -20.28
N THR A 135 -29.30 0.79 -21.17
CA THR A 135 -29.63 2.21 -21.10
C THR A 135 -30.99 2.57 -21.72
N ARG A 136 -31.80 1.56 -22.08
CA ARG A 136 -33.14 1.76 -22.64
C ARG A 136 -34.02 2.54 -21.66
N GLY A 137 -34.58 3.67 -22.12
CA GLY A 137 -35.38 4.57 -21.28
C GLY A 137 -34.58 5.36 -20.23
N LEU A 138 -33.24 5.25 -20.23
CA LEU A 138 -32.34 5.99 -19.35
C LEU A 138 -31.53 7.06 -20.11
N VAL A 139 -31.09 6.71 -21.31
CA VAL A 139 -30.31 7.59 -22.19
C VAL A 139 -30.93 7.54 -23.58
N TYR A 140 -31.09 8.71 -24.18
CA TYR A 140 -31.58 8.82 -25.55
C TYR A 140 -30.40 8.87 -26.54
N PHE A 141 -30.37 7.93 -27.48
CA PHE A 141 -29.41 7.90 -28.58
C PHE A 141 -30.12 8.23 -29.89
N ARG A 142 -29.44 9.01 -30.75
CA ARG A 142 -29.99 9.43 -32.05
C ARG A 142 -29.86 8.32 -33.10
N ASP A 143 -28.72 7.64 -33.04
CA ASP A 143 -28.31 6.55 -33.91
C ASP A 143 -27.29 5.66 -33.16
N LEU A 144 -26.90 4.56 -33.82
CA LEU A 144 -25.90 3.62 -33.29
C LEU A 144 -24.52 4.28 -33.11
N GLN A 145 -24.15 5.26 -33.94
CA GLN A 145 -22.86 5.95 -33.81
C GLN A 145 -22.82 6.83 -32.55
N HIS A 146 -23.95 7.40 -32.13
CA HIS A 146 -24.07 8.12 -30.88
C HIS A 146 -23.90 7.17 -29.69
N ALA A 147 -24.54 6.00 -29.72
CA ALA A 147 -24.37 4.96 -28.71
C ALA A 147 -22.92 4.45 -28.64
N GLN A 148 -22.26 4.23 -29.79
CA GLN A 148 -20.84 3.84 -29.85
C GLN A 148 -19.89 4.92 -29.33
N ARG A 149 -20.21 6.21 -29.49
CA ARG A 149 -19.42 7.28 -28.87
C ARG A 149 -19.56 7.28 -27.36
N TRP A 150 -20.75 6.94 -26.87
CA TRP A 150 -21.02 6.81 -25.45
C TRP A 150 -20.27 5.64 -24.80
N THR A 151 -19.84 4.61 -25.53
CA THR A 151 -19.04 3.53 -24.95
C THR A 151 -17.62 3.93 -24.54
N ARG A 152 -17.19 5.16 -24.84
CA ARG A 152 -15.85 5.69 -24.54
C ARG A 152 -15.74 6.33 -23.15
N HIS A 153 -16.72 6.12 -22.28
CA HIS A 153 -16.71 6.67 -20.92
C HIS A 153 -15.53 6.17 -20.10
N THR A 154 -14.95 7.08 -19.32
CA THR A 154 -13.87 6.75 -18.39
C THR A 154 -14.42 5.91 -17.24
N GLN A 155 -13.63 4.91 -16.85
CA GLN A 155 -13.95 4.05 -15.72
C GLN A 155 -13.20 4.55 -14.49
N GLU A 156 -13.95 5.04 -13.50
CA GLU A 156 -13.40 5.53 -12.24
C GLU A 156 -13.89 4.63 -11.10
N ASN A 157 -12.96 3.92 -10.45
CA ASN A 157 -13.23 2.94 -9.40
C ASN A 157 -14.27 1.88 -9.77
N ALA A 158 -14.35 1.55 -11.06
CA ALA A 158 -15.30 0.62 -11.61
C ALA A 158 -14.66 -0.22 -12.72
N SER A 159 -15.27 -1.35 -13.03
CA SER A 159 -14.85 -2.25 -14.08
C SER A 159 -16.08 -2.81 -14.77
N PHE A 160 -16.27 -2.41 -16.02
CA PHE A 160 -17.41 -2.83 -16.83
C PHE A 160 -17.08 -2.74 -18.32
N GLU A 161 -17.88 -3.43 -19.12
CA GLU A 161 -17.86 -3.37 -20.57
C GLU A 161 -19.11 -2.67 -21.06
N LEU A 162 -18.97 -1.93 -22.15
CA LEU A 162 -20.05 -1.21 -22.81
C LEU A 162 -20.18 -1.72 -24.25
N ALA A 163 -21.35 -2.26 -24.58
CA ALA A 163 -21.67 -2.71 -25.93
C ALA A 163 -22.84 -1.88 -26.49
N ALA A 164 -22.62 -1.19 -27.61
CA ALA A 164 -23.67 -0.45 -28.30
C ALA A 164 -24.41 -1.37 -29.27
N GLU A 165 -25.73 -1.38 -29.17
CA GLU A 165 -26.63 -2.26 -29.93
C GLU A 165 -27.84 -1.48 -30.44
N GLY A 166 -28.64 -2.10 -31.30
CA GLY A 166 -29.86 -1.53 -31.88
C GLY A 166 -29.62 -0.72 -33.14
N SER A 167 -30.65 0.01 -33.58
CA SER A 167 -30.64 0.78 -34.82
C SER A 167 -31.48 2.05 -34.72
N GLY A 168 -31.02 3.12 -35.39
CA GLY A 168 -31.72 4.41 -35.40
C GLY A 168 -32.04 4.90 -33.98
N HIS A 169 -33.32 5.18 -33.73
CA HIS A 169 -33.82 5.71 -32.46
C HIS A 169 -34.03 4.62 -31.39
N ASP A 170 -33.85 3.34 -31.73
CA ASP A 170 -33.83 2.21 -30.79
C ASP A 170 -32.39 1.77 -30.47
N ALA A 171 -31.40 2.63 -30.72
CA ALA A 171 -30.04 2.39 -30.28
C ALA A 171 -29.95 2.46 -28.75
N PHE A 172 -29.23 1.53 -28.13
CA PHE A 172 -29.00 1.47 -26.69
C PHE A 172 -27.58 0.94 -26.40
N VAL A 173 -27.18 1.03 -25.13
CA VAL A 173 -25.91 0.49 -24.65
C VAL A 173 -26.19 -0.51 -23.53
N THR A 174 -25.61 -1.69 -23.66
CA THR A 174 -25.55 -2.71 -22.62
C THR A 174 -24.30 -2.48 -21.78
N ILE A 175 -24.48 -2.39 -20.47
CA ILE A 175 -23.44 -2.23 -19.47
C ILE A 175 -23.30 -3.55 -18.72
N THR A 176 -22.15 -4.18 -18.81
CA THR A 176 -21.87 -5.46 -18.16
C THR A 176 -20.71 -5.29 -17.19
N LYS A 177 -20.93 -5.56 -15.90
CA LYS A 177 -19.85 -5.53 -14.91
C LYS A 177 -18.83 -6.61 -15.18
N THR A 178 -17.57 -6.32 -14.90
CA THR A 178 -16.48 -7.27 -15.07
C THR A 178 -15.68 -7.43 -13.78
N ARG A 179 -14.98 -8.55 -13.66
CA ARG A 179 -14.18 -8.91 -12.48
C ARG A 179 -12.82 -8.19 -12.41
N HIS A 180 -12.44 -7.46 -13.45
CA HIS A 180 -11.08 -6.95 -13.60
C HIS A 180 -10.65 -5.99 -12.46
N LEU A 181 -11.55 -5.18 -11.90
CA LEU A 181 -11.25 -4.38 -10.70
C LEU A 181 -10.84 -5.25 -9.51
N TYR A 182 -11.62 -6.31 -9.24
CA TYR A 182 -11.34 -7.26 -8.16
C TYR A 182 -10.04 -8.02 -8.41
N GLU A 183 -9.78 -8.48 -9.63
CA GLU A 183 -8.54 -9.20 -9.96
C GLU A 183 -7.30 -8.32 -9.77
N LYS A 184 -7.37 -7.05 -10.20
CA LYS A 184 -6.31 -6.06 -9.96
C LYS A 184 -6.10 -5.82 -8.46
N GLN A 185 -7.18 -5.72 -7.69
CA GLN A 185 -7.11 -5.59 -6.23
C GLN A 185 -6.50 -6.84 -5.58
N GLN A 186 -6.89 -8.04 -6.03
CA GLN A 186 -6.37 -9.30 -5.51
C GLN A 186 -4.88 -9.45 -5.78
N ALA A 187 -4.41 -9.06 -6.98
CA ALA A 187 -2.98 -9.04 -7.29
C ALA A 187 -2.20 -8.11 -6.36
N HIS A 188 -2.78 -6.96 -5.98
CA HIS A 188 -2.19 -6.07 -4.99
C HIS A 188 -2.21 -6.69 -3.58
N VAL A 189 -3.31 -7.32 -3.17
CA VAL A 189 -3.41 -8.05 -1.89
C VAL A 189 -2.36 -9.15 -1.78
N THR A 190 -2.12 -9.92 -2.85
CA THR A 190 -1.09 -10.96 -2.87
C THR A 190 0.29 -10.39 -2.59
N LYS A 191 0.65 -9.25 -3.20
CA LYS A 191 1.94 -8.57 -2.93
C LYS A 191 2.07 -8.12 -1.48
N LEU A 192 0.99 -7.61 -0.88
CA LEU A 192 1.00 -7.20 0.53
C LEU A 192 1.12 -8.40 1.47
N LYS A 193 0.51 -9.55 1.13
CA LYS A 193 0.68 -10.81 1.86
C LYS A 193 2.12 -11.32 1.78
N GLU A 194 2.71 -11.33 0.58
CA GLU A 194 4.11 -11.70 0.38
C GLU A 194 5.07 -10.78 1.15
N GLU A 195 4.84 -9.47 1.15
CA GLU A 195 5.62 -8.52 1.93
C GLU A 195 5.50 -8.80 3.44
N LYS A 196 4.29 -9.04 3.93
CA LYS A 196 4.06 -9.38 5.34
C LYS A 196 4.81 -10.66 5.73
N GLU A 197 4.71 -11.73 4.93
CA GLU A 197 5.43 -12.98 5.17
C GLU A 197 6.95 -12.79 5.12
N LEU A 198 7.44 -11.95 4.20
CA LEU A 198 8.86 -11.61 4.13
C LEU A 198 9.34 -10.88 5.38
N LEU A 199 8.57 -9.91 5.89
CA LEU A 199 8.90 -9.19 7.13
C LEU A 199 8.89 -10.11 8.37
N LEU A 200 7.98 -11.08 8.39
CA LEU A 200 7.89 -12.09 9.45
C LEU A 200 8.99 -13.16 9.36
N THR A 201 9.43 -13.51 8.14
CA THR A 201 10.43 -14.57 7.92
C THR A 201 11.86 -14.03 7.96
N ASN A 202 12.05 -12.78 7.55
CA ASN A 202 13.31 -12.09 7.75
C ASN A 202 13.65 -12.05 9.24
N ARG A 203 14.93 -11.79 9.53
CA ARG A 203 15.61 -11.87 10.84
C ARG A 203 14.93 -11.13 12.01
N PHE A 204 13.83 -10.42 11.77
CA PHE A 204 13.00 -9.68 12.72
C PHE A 204 11.93 -10.53 13.43
N LYS A 205 11.83 -11.82 13.10
CA LYS A 205 10.83 -12.78 13.63
C LYS A 205 10.73 -12.84 15.17
N ASP A 206 11.82 -12.58 15.88
CA ASP A 206 11.92 -12.89 17.32
C ASP A 206 11.44 -11.77 18.28
N LEU A 207 11.10 -10.58 17.78
CA LEU A 207 10.69 -9.45 18.66
C LEU A 207 9.18 -9.35 18.89
N ALA A 208 8.37 -9.90 17.98
CA ALA A 208 6.92 -9.94 18.14
C ALA A 208 6.49 -10.96 19.23
N ASP A 209 7.14 -12.12 19.29
CA ASP A 209 6.81 -13.20 20.23
C ASP A 209 7.29 -12.93 21.67
N ASN A 210 8.32 -12.10 21.86
CA ASN A 210 8.92 -11.86 23.18
C ASN A 210 8.13 -10.88 24.06
N ARG A 211 7.17 -10.11 23.52
CA ARG A 211 6.29 -9.24 24.34
C ARG A 211 5.17 -10.00 25.07
N GLY A 212 4.97 -11.29 24.78
CA GLY A 212 3.96 -12.14 25.42
C GLY A 212 4.43 -12.96 26.62
N LYS A 213 5.75 -13.15 26.84
CA LYS A 213 6.27 -13.98 27.93
C LYS A 213 6.75 -13.12 29.09
N LYS A 214 5.79 -12.63 29.90
CA LYS A 214 6.05 -12.17 31.27
C LYS A 214 6.59 -13.37 32.07
N ARG A 215 7.91 -13.47 32.21
CA ARG A 215 8.56 -14.49 33.05
C ARG A 215 8.10 -14.27 34.50
N HIS A 216 7.40 -15.26 35.04
CA HIS A 216 7.11 -15.35 36.47
C HIS A 216 8.45 -15.63 37.17
N ARG A 217 8.87 -14.73 38.06
CA ARG A 217 10.04 -14.92 38.92
C ARG A 217 9.57 -15.77 40.10
N GLU A 218 9.98 -17.02 40.16
CA GLU A 218 9.92 -17.82 41.39
C GLU A 218 11.07 -17.32 42.28
N GLU A 219 10.73 -16.96 43.52
CA GLU A 219 11.70 -16.63 44.55
C GLU A 219 12.12 -17.94 45.22
N ASP A 220 13.40 -18.28 45.13
CA ASP A 220 13.98 -19.42 45.84
C ASP A 220 14.02 -19.09 47.35
N GLU A 221 13.19 -19.76 48.15
CA GLU A 221 13.36 -19.83 49.59
C GLU A 221 14.63 -20.65 49.91
N VAL A 222 15.65 -19.96 50.38
CA VAL A 222 16.83 -20.58 51.01
C VAL A 222 16.40 -21.11 52.39
N GLN A 223 16.17 -22.41 52.50
CA GLN A 223 16.08 -23.09 53.78
C GLN A 223 17.50 -23.41 54.26
N ASP A 224 18.01 -22.54 55.14
CA ASP A 224 19.26 -22.71 55.85
C ASP A 224 19.07 -23.78 56.93
N GLY A 225 19.90 -24.83 56.88
CA GLY A 225 19.94 -25.88 57.87
C GLY A 225 20.80 -25.44 59.05
N ASP A 226 20.21 -25.27 60.23
CA ASP A 226 20.97 -25.18 61.47
C ASP A 226 20.79 -26.46 62.29
N ALA A 227 21.93 -27.08 62.56
CA ALA A 227 22.08 -28.23 63.41
C ALA A 227 22.45 -27.74 64.80
N THR A 228 21.65 -28.06 65.81
CA THR A 228 22.08 -27.96 67.20
C THR A 228 21.87 -29.28 67.92
N MET A 229 22.97 -29.78 68.47
CA MET A 229 23.08 -30.94 69.35
C MET A 229 22.35 -30.68 70.66
N GLU A 230 21.60 -31.67 71.14
CA GLU A 230 21.78 -32.38 72.42
C GLU A 230 20.84 -33.58 72.51
#